data_AF-A0A2W4K6H4-F1
#
_entry.id   AF-A0A2W4K6H4-F1
#
_cell.length_a   1.000
_cell.length_b   1.000
_cell.length_c   1.000
_cell.angle_alpha   90.00
_cell.angle_beta   90.00
_cell.angle_gamma   90.00
#
_symmetry.space_group_name_H-M   'P 1'
#
loop_
_entity.id
_entity.type
_entity.pdbx_description
1 polymer ?
#
loop_
_entity_poly.entity_id
_entity_poly.type
_entity_poly.pdbx_seq_one_letter_code
_entity_poly.pdbx_strand_id
1 'polypeptide(L)' 'RQVDVPVEYVGFTIPDEFVVGYGIDYAEQFRYLPYIACVKVED' A
#
# COMPACT_ATOMS: atom_id res chain seq x y z
N ARG A 1 -4.15 -8.91 -15.69
CA ARG A 1 -5.62 -8.77 -15.87
C ARG A 1 -6.20 -8.27 -14.56
N GLN A 2 -7.08 -7.28 -14.59
CA GLN A 2 -7.89 -6.92 -13.43
C GLN A 2 -9.09 -7.86 -13.38
N VAL A 3 -9.41 -8.36 -12.19
CA VAL A 3 -10.57 -9.22 -11.94
C VAL A 3 -11.31 -8.61 -10.77
N ASP A 4 -12.63 -8.53 -10.89
CA ASP A 4 -13.46 -8.09 -9.79
C ASP A 4 -13.61 -9.22 -8.77
N VAL A 5 -13.26 -8.95 -7.51
CA VAL A 5 -13.32 -9.91 -6.41
C VAL A 5 -14.08 -9.21 -5.27
N PRO A 6 -15.26 -9.72 -4.86
CA PRO A 6 -15.99 -9.12 -3.77
C PRO A 6 -15.24 -9.30 -2.45
N VAL A 7 -15.01 -8.21 -1.73
CA VAL A 7 -14.38 -8.19 -0.41
C VAL A 7 -15.40 -7.72 0.62
N GLU A 8 -15.74 -8.58 1.57
CA GLU A 8 -16.79 -8.30 2.57
C GLU A 8 -16.33 -7.28 3.63
N TYR A 9 -15.03 -7.25 3.94
CA TYR A 9 -14.45 -6.38 4.97
C TYR A 9 -13.31 -5.56 4.39
N VAL A 10 -13.57 -4.26 4.18
CA VAL A 10 -12.58 -3.30 3.67
C VAL A 10 -12.19 -2.35 4.80
N GLY A 11 -10.90 -2.26 5.11
CA GLY A 11 -10.39 -1.29 6.09
C GLY A 11 -10.43 0.13 5.54
N PHE A 12 -9.70 0.37 4.44
CA PHE A 12 -9.65 1.65 3.73
C PHE A 12 -9.49 1.41 2.24
N THR A 13 -10.06 2.30 1.42
CA THR A 13 -9.76 2.38 -0.01
C THR A 13 -8.71 3.46 -0.22
N ILE A 14 -7.69 3.16 -1.02
CA ILE A 14 -6.57 4.05 -1.31
C ILE A 14 -6.50 4.36 -2.82
N PRO A 15 -5.87 5.48 -3.23
CA PRO A 15 -5.56 5.71 -4.64
C PRO A 15 -4.58 4.66 -5.18
N ASP A 16 -4.44 4.61 -6.51
CA ASP A 16 -3.42 3.79 -7.18
C ASP A 16 -2.03 4.42 -7.02
N GLU A 17 -1.48 4.30 -5.81
CA GLU A 17 -0.16 4.79 -5.44
C GLU A 17 0.66 3.65 -4.82
N PHE A 18 1.98 3.72 -4.98
CA PHE A 18 2.87 2.75 -4.38
C PHE A 18 3.03 3.05 -2.87
N VAL A 19 2.39 2.23 -2.02
CA VAL A 19 2.38 2.43 -0.56
C VAL A 19 3.35 1.53 0.20
N VAL A 20 3.87 2.04 1.33
CA VAL A 20 4.73 1.34 2.30
C VAL A 20 4.31 1.66 3.74
N GLY A 21 4.83 0.93 4.72
CA GLY A 21 4.52 1.12 6.13
C GLY A 21 3.44 0.16 6.65
N TYR A 22 3.29 0.09 7.96
CA TYR A 22 2.34 -0.81 8.63
C TYR A 22 2.42 -2.27 8.14
N GLY A 23 3.64 -2.78 7.97
CA GLY A 23 3.93 -4.12 7.45
C GLY A 23 4.08 -4.23 5.93
N ILE A 24 3.58 -3.24 5.16
CA ILE A 24 3.77 -3.12 3.72
C ILE A 24 5.20 -2.64 3.44
N ASP A 25 5.89 -3.21 2.46
CA ASP A 25 7.30 -2.97 2.22
C ASP A 25 7.65 -2.63 0.78
N TYR A 26 8.86 -2.07 0.63
CA TYR A 26 9.58 -1.97 -0.62
C TYR A 26 11.01 -2.44 -0.38
N ALA A 27 11.45 -3.47 -1.10
CA ALA A 27 12.79 -4.06 -0.93
C ALA A 27 13.13 -4.35 0.54
N GLU A 28 12.17 -4.93 1.27
CA GLU A 28 12.25 -5.25 2.71
C GLU A 28 12.35 -4.04 3.66
N GLN A 29 12.32 -2.82 3.14
CA GLN A 29 12.36 -1.60 3.94
C GLN A 29 10.95 -1.14 4.36
N PHE A 30 10.91 -0.23 5.34
CA PHE A 30 9.72 0.54 5.76
C PHE A 30 8.59 -0.22 6.49
N ARG A 31 8.66 -1.54 6.65
CA ARG A 31 7.64 -2.33 7.40
C ARG A 31 7.32 -1.78 8.79
N TYR A 32 8.33 -1.21 9.47
CA TYR A 32 8.26 -0.75 10.86
C TYR A 32 7.55 0.60 11.02
N LEU A 33 7.23 1.32 9.94
CA LEU A 33 6.61 2.64 10.05
C LEU A 33 5.20 2.50 10.67
N PRO A 34 4.85 3.32 11.69
CA PRO A 34 3.55 3.25 12.36
C PRO A 34 2.42 3.94 11.56
N TYR A 35 2.69 4.29 10.30
CA TYR A 35 1.77 4.93 9.37
C TYR A 35 1.95 4.37 7.97
N ILE A 36 0.94 4.54 7.12
CA ILE A 36 1.00 4.25 5.68
C ILE A 36 1.54 5.49 4.97
N ALA A 37 2.52 5.32 4.08
CA ALA A 37 3.11 6.39 3.27
C ALA A 37 3.18 5.98 1.80
N CYS A 38 3.24 6.94 0.88
CA CYS A 38 3.48 6.70 -0.54
C CYS A 38 4.94 6.97 -0.93
N VAL A 39 5.49 6.11 -1.79
CA VAL A 39 6.82 6.30 -2.37
C VAL A 39 6.68 7.28 -3.54
N LYS A 40 7.35 8.43 -3.43
CA LYS A 40 7.49 9.36 -4.54
C LYS A 40 8.69 8.93 -5.38
N VAL A 41 8.44 8.55 -6.62
CA VAL A 41 9.48 8.46 -7.64
C VAL A 41 9.68 9.89 -8.15
N GLU A 42 10.87 10.44 -7.95
CA GLU A 42 11.26 11.68 -8.63
C GLU A 42 11.68 11.32 -10.07
N ASP A 43 11.24 12.11 -11.05
CA ASP A 43 11.57 11.95 -12.48
C ASP A 43 13.05 12.24 -12.79
#